data_AF-A0AAW0QPL4-F1
#
_entry.id   AF-A0AAW0QPL4-F1
#
_cell.length_a   1.000
_cell.length_b   1.000
_cell.length_c   1.000
_cell.angle_alpha   90.00
_cell.angle_beta   90.00
_cell.angle_gamma   90.00
#
_symmetry.space_group_name_H-M   'P 1'
#
loop_
_entity.id
_entity.type
_entity.pdbx_description
1 polymer ?
#
loop_
_entity_poly.entity_id
_entity_poly.type
_entity_poly.pdbx_seq_one_letter_code
_entity_poly.pdbx_strand_id
1 'polypeptide(L)'
;MASSVRLTQRAVRSSTAILAQSLTKQQCPRISRTALPGKRLNSTTTTTPSTAAPTPSPTPPAPAPASSPAPTPSPSTSYSYSSRSESYTASRAKILLYSTALATTGYLAYFYATDTRASVHQWVVPRLIRTVWPDAEDAHDVGVQAMKSLYPVNLHVRERSTAAVDARLGLSVFGHQLSNPIGISAGLDKHADIIDPLFALGAGVVEVGGCTPLAQPGNPKPRMFRVAGIDGLINRYGLNSHGADDMAMRLRNRVRLYARANGLTEAEVLNGENSDVPPGSLAAGRLLAVQIAKNKDTPEQDVGAVSRDYTYCVSRLAPYADILVVNVSSPNTPGLRDLQAVEPLTEILSAVVDEARRAERKTKPKVMVKVSPDEDEEAQMEGIVQAVWRSGVDGVIVGNTTKRRVGVVPPGVAVTSKEAATLGETGGYSGPMMFGRTLELVKRYRKMLDGQSLALTQPGRDGKRSVHEEKNDIADEAVGASLGALEGTASGMVPDDMTKTPLSKTSTRGRETVDGSRSQKVIFATGGISTGEQALQILNAGASLAMVYTGLVYGGAGTVTRIKGEMKQAMDEKKA
;
A
#
# COMPACT_ATOMS: atom_id res chain seq x y z
N MET A 1 32.82 29.43 -11.44
CA MET A 1 31.66 28.49 -11.39
C MET A 1 30.61 28.86 -10.34
N ALA A 2 30.96 29.05 -9.06
CA ALA A 2 29.98 29.16 -7.95
C ALA A 2 28.78 30.12 -8.16
N SER A 3 28.97 31.31 -8.75
CA SER A 3 27.88 32.28 -8.98
C SER A 3 26.84 31.82 -10.00
N SER A 4 27.25 31.01 -11.00
CA SER A 4 26.34 30.50 -12.04
C SER A 4 25.32 29.52 -11.44
N VAL A 5 25.78 28.60 -10.59
CA VAL A 5 24.92 27.65 -9.86
C VAL A 5 23.87 28.38 -9.00
N ARG A 6 24.24 29.50 -8.35
CA ARG A 6 23.31 30.31 -7.55
C ARG A 6 22.24 31.01 -8.41
N LEU A 7 22.55 31.39 -9.65
CA LEU A 7 21.55 31.90 -10.59
C LEU A 7 20.56 30.79 -10.99
N THR A 8 21.06 29.60 -11.37
CA THR A 8 20.20 28.47 -11.75
C THR A 8 19.27 28.06 -10.60
N GLN A 9 19.79 28.02 -9.35
CA GLN A 9 18.98 27.72 -8.16
C GLN A 9 17.90 28.77 -7.87
N ARG A 10 18.15 30.06 -8.15
CA ARG A 10 17.11 31.12 -8.05
C ARG A 10 16.06 30.99 -9.17
N ALA A 11 16.48 30.72 -10.41
CA ALA A 11 15.58 30.57 -11.54
C ALA A 11 14.58 29.42 -11.33
N VAL A 12 15.08 28.22 -10.98
CA VAL A 12 14.24 27.03 -10.76
C VAL A 12 13.23 27.25 -9.63
N ARG A 13 13.65 27.84 -8.51
CA ARG A 13 12.75 28.16 -7.38
C ARG A 13 11.65 29.17 -7.76
N SER A 14 11.95 30.13 -8.63
CA SER A 14 10.98 31.11 -9.12
C SER A 14 9.93 30.44 -10.05
N SER A 15 10.38 29.63 -11.00
CA SER A 15 9.48 28.91 -11.93
C SER A 15 8.50 27.98 -11.20
N THR A 16 8.94 27.27 -10.15
CA THR A 16 8.05 26.43 -9.35
C THR A 16 7.01 27.22 -8.54
N ALA A 17 7.37 28.42 -8.05
CA ALA A 17 6.43 29.28 -7.32
C ALA A 17 5.32 29.84 -8.23
N ILE A 18 5.68 30.23 -9.46
CA ILE A 18 4.73 30.73 -10.47
C ILE A 18 3.74 29.62 -10.86
N LEU A 19 4.22 28.39 -11.08
CA LEU A 19 3.36 27.26 -11.43
C LEU A 19 2.35 26.91 -10.31
N ALA A 20 2.79 26.97 -9.04
CA ALA A 20 1.92 26.75 -7.88
C ALA A 20 0.83 27.84 -7.72
N GLN A 21 1.16 29.10 -7.97
CA GLN A 21 0.18 30.20 -7.93
C GLN A 21 -0.82 30.17 -9.09
N SER A 22 -0.42 29.67 -10.27
CA SER A 22 -1.34 29.54 -11.41
C SER A 22 -2.39 28.45 -11.23
N LEU A 23 -2.11 27.41 -10.43
CA LEU A 23 -3.02 26.28 -10.19
C LEU A 23 -4.00 26.52 -9.02
N THR A 24 -3.87 27.63 -8.28
CA THR A 24 -4.71 27.96 -7.12
C THR A 24 -5.78 29.03 -7.40
N LYS A 25 -5.93 29.47 -8.67
CA LYS A 25 -6.92 30.47 -9.09
C LYS A 25 -7.91 29.96 -10.16
N GLN A 26 -8.76 29.00 -9.78
CA GLN A 26 -10.06 28.79 -10.42
C GLN A 26 -11.16 28.81 -9.35
N GLN A 27 -11.88 29.93 -9.26
CA GLN A 27 -13.02 30.07 -8.36
C GLN A 27 -14.30 29.57 -9.03
N CYS A 28 -15.14 28.87 -8.27
CA CYS A 28 -16.45 28.43 -8.73
C CYS A 28 -17.42 29.63 -8.85
N PRO A 29 -18.21 29.75 -9.93
CA PRO A 29 -19.34 30.66 -9.95
C PRO A 29 -20.45 30.18 -9.01
N ARG A 30 -21.05 31.11 -8.25
CA ARG A 30 -22.21 30.83 -7.39
C ARG A 30 -23.47 30.67 -8.25
N ILE A 31 -24.23 29.59 -8.04
CA ILE A 31 -25.62 29.48 -8.51
C ILE A 31 -26.54 29.92 -7.37
N SER A 32 -27.39 30.92 -7.60
CA SER A 32 -28.42 31.35 -6.65
C SER A 32 -29.78 30.72 -6.98
N ARG A 33 -30.64 30.60 -5.96
CA ARG A 33 -32.02 30.11 -6.09
C ARG A 33 -32.98 31.24 -6.45
N THR A 34 -33.93 30.97 -7.33
CA THR A 34 -35.26 31.62 -7.42
C THR A 34 -36.30 30.57 -7.85
N ALA A 35 -37.60 30.86 -7.68
CA ALA A 35 -38.67 29.86 -7.69
C ALA A 35 -39.68 29.99 -8.86
N LEU A 36 -40.57 29.00 -8.94
CA LEU A 36 -41.74 28.84 -9.83
C LEU A 36 -42.87 29.87 -9.51
N PRO A 37 -44.07 29.92 -10.18
CA PRO A 37 -44.63 29.01 -11.20
C PRO A 37 -45.50 29.60 -12.39
N GLY A 38 -45.56 28.87 -13.52
CA GLY A 38 -46.84 28.38 -14.12
C GLY A 38 -47.63 29.17 -15.20
N LYS A 39 -48.32 28.40 -16.08
CA LYS A 39 -49.46 28.73 -17.00
C LYS A 39 -49.17 29.65 -18.23
N ARG A 40 -49.82 29.52 -19.42
CA ARG A 40 -50.64 28.47 -20.09
C ARG A 40 -50.96 28.87 -21.58
N LEU A 41 -51.33 27.89 -22.45
CA LEU A 41 -52.02 28.03 -23.78
C LEU A 41 -51.17 28.66 -24.93
N ASN A 42 -51.32 28.38 -26.24
CA ASN A 42 -52.16 27.47 -27.07
C ASN A 42 -51.40 27.12 -28.39
N SER A 43 -51.41 25.89 -28.94
CA SER A 43 -52.27 25.32 -30.03
C SER A 43 -52.42 26.20 -31.30
N THR A 44 -52.32 25.73 -32.56
CA THR A 44 -52.15 24.38 -33.21
C THR A 44 -51.42 24.61 -34.57
N THR A 45 -51.17 23.73 -35.56
CA THR A 45 -51.62 22.39 -36.06
C THR A 45 -50.40 21.77 -36.82
N THR A 46 -50.10 20.48 -37.09
CA THR A 46 -50.83 19.28 -37.61
C THR A 46 -51.37 19.44 -39.06
N THR A 47 -51.16 18.54 -40.06
CA THR A 47 -50.59 17.16 -40.08
C THR A 47 -49.93 16.79 -41.44
N THR A 48 -49.13 15.71 -41.46
CA THR A 48 -48.52 14.95 -42.59
C THR A 48 -49.54 13.97 -43.29
N PRO A 49 -49.23 13.02 -44.21
CA PRO A 49 -47.93 12.52 -44.76
C PRO A 49 -47.84 12.12 -46.29
N SER A 50 -46.62 11.73 -46.73
CA SER A 50 -46.17 10.59 -47.61
C SER A 50 -47.12 9.97 -48.70
N THR A 51 -46.71 9.43 -49.88
CA THR A 51 -45.45 8.75 -50.31
C THR A 51 -45.34 8.58 -51.86
N ALA A 52 -44.16 8.12 -52.34
CA ALA A 52 -43.91 7.29 -53.56
C ALA A 52 -43.74 7.93 -54.96
N ALA A 53 -43.15 7.16 -55.88
CA ALA A 53 -42.77 7.51 -57.27
C ALA A 53 -43.00 6.30 -58.22
N PRO A 54 -43.13 6.52 -59.56
CA PRO A 54 -42.13 5.97 -60.51
C PRO A 54 -41.91 6.79 -61.82
N THR A 55 -41.13 6.19 -62.75
CA THR A 55 -40.64 6.65 -64.10
C THR A 55 -41.48 6.07 -65.28
N PRO A 56 -41.15 6.20 -66.62
CA PRO A 56 -40.31 7.16 -67.41
C PRO A 56 -40.90 7.69 -68.77
N SER A 57 -40.22 8.67 -69.42
CA SER A 57 -40.15 8.92 -70.90
C SER A 57 -41.43 9.32 -71.69
N PRO A 58 -41.38 9.74 -73.01
CA PRO A 58 -40.25 9.91 -73.95
C PRO A 58 -40.10 11.33 -74.60
N THR A 59 -39.30 11.45 -75.68
CA THR A 59 -38.79 12.70 -76.30
C THR A 59 -39.35 12.97 -77.73
N PRO A 60 -39.55 14.23 -78.15
CA PRO A 60 -39.61 14.65 -79.57
C PRO A 60 -38.39 15.52 -80.01
N PRO A 61 -38.12 15.66 -81.33
CA PRO A 61 -36.78 15.99 -81.86
C PRO A 61 -36.45 17.48 -82.06
N ALA A 62 -35.18 17.76 -82.38
CA ALA A 62 -34.61 19.09 -82.59
C ALA A 62 -34.60 19.54 -84.08
N PRO A 63 -34.54 20.87 -84.34
CA PRO A 63 -34.05 21.45 -85.59
C PRO A 63 -32.60 21.94 -85.49
N ALA A 64 -31.91 22.02 -86.62
CA ALA A 64 -30.57 22.56 -86.79
C ALA A 64 -30.38 23.03 -88.25
N PRO A 65 -29.27 23.69 -88.63
CA PRO A 65 -28.49 24.71 -87.91
C PRO A 65 -28.46 26.06 -88.70
N ALA A 66 -27.79 27.08 -88.18
CA ALA A 66 -27.41 28.27 -88.96
C ALA A 66 -25.93 28.63 -88.71
N SER A 67 -25.20 28.98 -89.77
CA SER A 67 -23.73 29.10 -89.79
C SER A 67 -23.22 30.54 -89.73
N SER A 68 -22.08 30.75 -89.07
CA SER A 68 -21.20 31.91 -89.29
C SER A 68 -19.75 31.58 -88.89
N PRO A 69 -18.73 32.30 -89.42
CA PRO A 69 -17.40 31.72 -89.65
C PRO A 69 -16.37 31.93 -88.53
N ALA A 70 -15.28 31.16 -88.60
CA ALA A 70 -14.16 31.20 -87.65
C ALA A 70 -13.01 32.13 -88.09
N PRO A 71 -12.33 32.81 -87.15
CA PRO A 71 -11.00 33.40 -87.36
C PRO A 71 -9.85 32.41 -87.05
N THR A 72 -8.64 32.74 -87.48
CA THR A 72 -7.45 31.88 -87.50
C THR A 72 -6.72 31.68 -86.15
N PRO A 73 -5.93 30.59 -85.99
CA PRO A 73 -5.25 30.28 -84.75
C PRO A 73 -4.00 31.15 -84.50
N SER A 74 -3.75 31.47 -83.23
CA SER A 74 -2.49 32.04 -82.75
C SER A 74 -1.48 30.93 -82.38
N PRO A 75 -0.15 31.20 -82.43
CA PRO A 75 0.86 30.17 -82.19
C PRO A 75 0.83 29.66 -80.73
N SER A 76 0.77 28.33 -80.59
CA SER A 76 0.75 27.67 -79.28
C SER A 76 2.16 27.55 -78.67
N THR A 77 2.50 28.43 -77.73
CA THR A 77 3.74 28.34 -76.94
C THR A 77 3.70 27.09 -76.05
N SER A 78 4.41 26.04 -76.44
CA SER A 78 4.45 24.74 -75.75
C SER A 78 5.27 24.78 -74.45
N TYR A 79 4.63 25.26 -73.37
CA TYR A 79 5.20 25.15 -72.03
C TYR A 79 5.40 23.68 -71.63
N SER A 80 6.66 23.25 -71.65
CA SER A 80 7.07 21.90 -71.22
C SER A 80 6.92 21.75 -69.72
N TYR A 81 5.80 21.17 -69.27
CA TYR A 81 5.49 21.01 -67.85
C TYR A 81 6.34 19.88 -67.22
N SER A 82 7.58 20.22 -66.84
CA SER A 82 8.49 19.30 -66.16
C SER A 82 7.85 18.75 -64.89
N SER A 83 7.60 17.44 -64.87
CA SER A 83 6.86 16.74 -63.83
C SER A 83 7.68 16.61 -62.55
N ARG A 84 7.61 17.63 -61.67
CA ARG A 84 8.23 17.69 -60.33
C ARG A 84 7.78 16.60 -59.32
N SER A 85 7.24 15.49 -59.79
CA SER A 85 6.64 14.39 -59.01
C SER A 85 7.62 13.74 -58.03
N GLU A 86 8.81 13.35 -58.50
CA GLU A 86 9.78 12.56 -57.71
C GLU A 86 10.20 13.24 -56.41
N SER A 87 10.42 14.57 -56.44
CA SER A 87 10.78 15.37 -55.28
C SER A 87 9.73 15.34 -54.16
N TYR A 88 8.44 15.28 -54.51
CA TYR A 88 7.37 15.18 -53.51
C TYR A 88 7.32 13.80 -52.88
N THR A 89 7.46 12.73 -53.67
CA THR A 89 7.45 11.35 -53.15
C THR A 89 8.65 11.10 -52.23
N ALA A 90 9.85 11.52 -52.64
CA ALA A 90 11.06 11.42 -51.82
C ALA A 90 10.99 12.29 -50.55
N SER A 91 10.34 13.46 -50.61
CA SER A 91 10.12 14.31 -49.42
C SER A 91 9.15 13.65 -48.44
N ARG A 92 8.01 13.11 -48.91
CA ARG A 92 7.05 12.39 -48.06
C ARG A 92 7.65 11.13 -47.44
N ALA A 93 8.50 10.39 -48.17
CA ALA A 93 9.23 9.25 -47.63
C ALA A 93 10.20 9.66 -46.50
N LYS A 94 10.94 10.76 -46.66
CA LYS A 94 11.81 11.31 -45.59
C LYS A 94 11.01 11.76 -44.37
N ILE A 95 9.89 12.45 -44.57
CA ILE A 95 9.00 12.89 -43.47
C ILE A 95 8.43 11.67 -42.72
N LEU A 96 7.98 10.63 -43.43
CA LEU A 96 7.50 9.38 -42.84
C LEU A 96 8.61 8.66 -42.06
N LEU A 97 9.83 8.60 -42.60
CA LEU A 97 10.98 7.99 -41.91
C LEU A 97 11.32 8.74 -40.63
N TYR A 98 11.45 10.07 -40.67
CA TYR A 98 11.80 10.88 -39.49
C TYR A 98 10.68 10.90 -38.44
N SER A 99 9.40 10.99 -38.84
CA SER A 99 8.29 10.92 -37.89
C SER A 99 8.17 9.55 -37.24
N THR A 100 8.37 8.47 -38.00
CA THR A 100 8.41 7.10 -37.47
C THR A 100 9.59 6.89 -36.51
N ALA A 101 10.78 7.37 -36.87
CA ALA A 101 11.96 7.31 -36.01
C ALA A 101 11.76 8.11 -34.71
N LEU A 102 11.20 9.32 -34.79
CA LEU A 102 10.88 10.16 -33.62
C LEU A 102 9.82 9.52 -32.71
N ALA A 103 8.73 9.01 -33.29
CA ALA A 103 7.68 8.32 -32.54
C ALA A 103 8.20 7.04 -31.87
N THR A 104 8.98 6.23 -32.57
CA THR A 104 9.61 5.01 -32.03
C THR A 104 10.59 5.34 -30.91
N THR A 105 11.44 6.35 -31.10
CA THR A 105 12.40 6.81 -30.07
C THR A 105 11.67 7.34 -28.84
N GLY A 106 10.63 8.16 -29.03
CA GLY A 106 9.80 8.68 -27.94
C GLY A 106 9.06 7.57 -27.18
N TYR A 107 8.52 6.56 -27.90
CA TYR A 107 7.86 5.41 -27.29
C TYR A 107 8.84 4.53 -26.49
N LEU A 108 10.02 4.22 -27.03
CA LEU A 108 11.06 3.47 -26.32
C LEU A 108 11.59 4.23 -25.10
N ALA A 109 11.80 5.54 -25.22
CA ALA A 109 12.20 6.40 -24.11
C ALA A 109 11.11 6.46 -23.01
N TYR A 110 9.84 6.58 -23.39
CA TYR A 110 8.71 6.50 -22.46
C TYR A 110 8.64 5.13 -21.78
N PHE A 111 8.75 4.03 -22.52
CA PHE A 111 8.70 2.67 -22.00
C PHE A 111 9.81 2.46 -20.96
N TYR A 112 11.05 2.80 -21.31
CA TYR A 112 12.21 2.72 -20.42
C TYR A 112 12.05 3.61 -19.18
N ALA A 113 11.71 4.89 -19.35
CA ALA A 113 11.59 5.85 -18.24
C ALA A 113 10.39 5.59 -17.30
N THR A 114 9.51 4.64 -17.64
CA THR A 114 8.36 4.25 -16.82
C THR A 114 8.37 2.78 -16.39
N ASP A 115 9.41 2.00 -16.70
CA ASP A 115 9.56 0.62 -16.25
C ASP A 115 10.47 0.55 -15.01
N THR A 116 9.96 0.01 -13.90
CA THR A 116 10.74 -0.24 -12.67
C THR A 116 12.09 -0.95 -12.89
N ARG A 117 12.23 -1.75 -13.97
CA ARG A 117 13.44 -2.51 -14.31
C ARG A 117 14.54 -1.64 -14.94
N ALA A 118 14.23 -0.41 -15.37
CA ALA A 118 15.20 0.48 -15.99
C ALA A 118 16.26 0.94 -14.97
N SER A 119 17.54 0.67 -15.27
CA SER A 119 18.68 0.90 -14.37
C SER A 119 18.82 2.35 -13.90
N VAL A 120 18.27 3.31 -14.66
CA VAL A 120 18.15 4.72 -14.30
C VAL A 120 17.45 4.93 -12.95
N HIS A 121 16.44 4.13 -12.61
CA HIS A 121 15.69 4.26 -11.36
C HIS A 121 16.44 3.75 -10.13
N GLN A 122 17.45 2.91 -10.31
CA GLN A 122 18.32 2.40 -9.24
C GLN A 122 19.58 3.26 -9.08
N TRP A 123 20.27 3.55 -10.19
CA TRP A 123 21.63 4.11 -10.14
C TRP A 123 21.68 5.62 -10.33
N VAL A 124 20.73 6.21 -11.05
CA VAL A 124 20.74 7.65 -11.40
C VAL A 124 19.76 8.43 -10.54
N VAL A 125 18.47 8.10 -10.58
CA VAL A 125 17.41 8.88 -9.89
C VAL A 125 17.65 9.02 -8.38
N PRO A 126 17.98 7.96 -7.61
CA PRO A 126 18.21 8.08 -6.17
C PRO A 126 19.49 8.85 -5.82
N ARG A 127 20.47 8.93 -6.73
CA ARG A 127 21.67 9.76 -6.55
C ARG A 127 21.35 11.22 -6.89
N LEU A 128 20.72 11.46 -8.04
CA LEU A 128 20.30 12.79 -8.50
C LEU A 128 19.41 13.49 -7.47
N ILE A 129 18.37 12.82 -6.95
CA ILE A 129 17.50 13.38 -5.90
C ILE A 129 18.31 13.73 -4.65
N ARG A 130 19.18 12.81 -4.17
CA ARG A 130 20.02 13.03 -2.98
C ARG A 130 21.04 14.17 -3.14
N THR A 131 21.42 14.53 -4.36
CA THR A 131 22.33 15.63 -4.70
C THR A 131 21.60 16.96 -4.90
N VAL A 132 20.45 16.96 -5.59
CA VAL A 132 19.67 18.19 -5.87
C VAL A 132 18.91 18.65 -4.62
N TRP A 133 18.46 17.71 -3.78
CA TRP A 133 17.91 17.96 -2.45
C TRP A 133 18.81 17.31 -1.39
N PRO A 134 19.72 18.07 -0.76
CA PRO A 134 20.65 17.52 0.26
C PRO A 134 19.98 17.18 1.60
N ASP A 135 18.85 17.82 1.93
CA ASP A 135 18.00 17.45 3.06
C ASP A 135 17.21 16.17 2.75
N ALA A 136 16.96 15.32 3.74
CA ALA A 136 16.29 14.03 3.51
C ALA A 136 14.76 14.12 3.48
N GLU A 137 14.15 15.08 4.18
CA GLU A 137 12.71 15.31 4.16
C GLU A 137 12.31 16.06 2.89
N ASP A 138 13.04 17.11 2.48
CA ASP A 138 12.76 17.79 1.20
C ASP A 138 12.88 16.83 0.00
N ALA A 139 13.86 15.92 0.04
CA ALA A 139 14.04 14.87 -0.98
C ALA A 139 12.90 13.84 -0.98
N HIS A 140 12.32 13.56 0.19
CA HIS A 140 11.17 12.68 0.35
C HIS A 140 9.88 13.35 -0.16
N ASP A 141 9.61 14.59 0.28
CA ASP A 141 8.45 15.39 -0.08
C ASP A 141 8.38 15.58 -1.62
N VAL A 142 9.52 15.85 -2.26
CA VAL A 142 9.61 15.93 -3.74
C VAL A 142 9.40 14.58 -4.42
N GLY A 143 9.89 13.47 -3.84
CA GLY A 143 9.64 12.12 -4.36
C GLY A 143 8.15 11.74 -4.33
N VAL A 144 7.47 12.05 -3.23
CA VAL A 144 6.01 11.86 -3.07
C VAL A 144 5.26 12.74 -4.08
N GLN A 145 5.59 14.03 -4.18
CA GLN A 145 4.93 14.94 -5.11
C GLN A 145 5.16 14.55 -6.58
N ALA A 146 6.34 14.03 -6.93
CA ALA A 146 6.63 13.52 -8.27
C ALA A 146 5.79 12.29 -8.62
N MET A 147 5.71 11.29 -7.72
CA MET A 147 4.85 10.12 -7.90
C MET A 147 3.38 10.51 -8.05
N LYS A 148 2.89 11.41 -7.18
CA LYS A 148 1.52 11.95 -7.22
C LYS A 148 1.20 12.69 -8.53
N SER A 149 2.13 13.52 -9.02
CA SER A 149 1.93 14.34 -10.23
C SER A 149 2.02 13.54 -11.53
N LEU A 150 2.94 12.56 -11.60
CA LEU A 150 3.14 11.74 -12.79
C LEU A 150 2.07 10.64 -12.97
N TYR A 151 1.34 10.30 -11.91
CA TYR A 151 0.33 9.24 -11.93
C TYR A 151 -0.84 9.50 -12.90
N PRO A 152 -1.64 10.58 -12.76
CA PRO A 152 -2.83 10.81 -13.59
C PRO A 152 -2.50 11.08 -15.07
N VAL A 153 -1.31 11.60 -15.36
CA VAL A 153 -0.84 11.83 -16.74
C VAL A 153 -0.18 10.60 -17.38
N ASN A 154 -0.28 9.43 -16.74
CA ASN A 154 0.26 8.15 -17.23
C ASN A 154 1.80 8.12 -17.42
N LEU A 155 2.53 9.05 -16.80
CA LEU A 155 4.01 9.13 -16.84
C LEU A 155 4.68 8.50 -15.60
N HIS A 156 3.91 7.87 -14.71
CA HIS A 156 4.47 7.22 -13.52
C HIS A 156 5.27 5.95 -13.85
N VAL A 157 6.32 5.72 -13.07
CA VAL A 157 7.10 4.48 -13.06
C VAL A 157 6.23 3.34 -12.52
N ARG A 158 6.28 2.17 -13.15
CA ARG A 158 5.50 0.99 -12.76
C ARG A 158 6.18 -0.32 -13.12
N GLU A 159 5.76 -1.40 -12.47
CA GLU A 159 6.14 -2.75 -12.83
C GLU A 159 5.46 -3.18 -14.14
N ARG A 160 6.27 -3.47 -15.16
CA ARG A 160 5.80 -4.03 -16.44
C ARG A 160 6.02 -5.54 -16.45
N SER A 161 5.12 -6.28 -15.81
CA SER A 161 5.14 -7.75 -15.90
C SER A 161 4.87 -8.20 -17.34
N THR A 162 5.62 -9.20 -17.80
CA THR A 162 5.38 -9.90 -19.08
C THR A 162 4.59 -11.20 -18.92
N ALA A 163 4.18 -11.53 -17.69
CA ALA A 163 3.38 -12.71 -17.36
C ALA A 163 2.21 -12.33 -16.44
N ALA A 164 1.21 -13.21 -16.35
CA ALA A 164 0.22 -13.18 -15.28
C ALA A 164 0.88 -13.33 -13.90
N VAL A 165 0.11 -13.14 -12.83
CA VAL A 165 0.58 -13.24 -11.43
C VAL A 165 1.41 -14.52 -11.24
N ASP A 166 2.70 -14.37 -10.94
CA ASP A 166 3.63 -15.49 -10.84
C ASP A 166 3.30 -16.31 -9.59
N ALA A 167 2.62 -17.44 -9.80
CA ALA A 167 2.07 -18.29 -8.74
C ALA A 167 3.13 -18.75 -7.72
N ARG A 168 4.43 -18.73 -8.06
CA ARG A 168 5.54 -19.03 -7.13
C ARG A 168 5.69 -18.00 -6.01
N LEU A 169 5.24 -16.76 -6.23
CA LEU A 169 5.20 -15.70 -5.20
C LEU A 169 3.80 -15.47 -4.63
N GLY A 170 2.78 -16.19 -5.12
CA GLY A 170 1.42 -16.08 -4.60
C GLY A 170 1.29 -16.67 -3.20
N LEU A 171 0.55 -16.00 -2.32
CA LEU A 171 0.25 -16.44 -0.95
C LEU A 171 -1.12 -15.95 -0.51
N SER A 172 -1.75 -16.61 0.45
CA SER A 172 -2.96 -16.08 1.12
C SER A 172 -2.59 -15.33 2.39
N VAL A 173 -3.17 -14.15 2.58
CA VAL A 173 -3.07 -13.33 3.82
C VAL A 173 -4.49 -12.93 4.23
N PHE A 174 -4.88 -13.32 5.45
CA PHE A 174 -6.24 -13.13 5.97
C PHE A 174 -7.38 -13.66 5.06
N GLY A 175 -7.09 -14.69 4.25
CA GLY A 175 -8.02 -15.25 3.26
C GLY A 175 -7.91 -14.62 1.87
N HIS A 176 -7.27 -13.46 1.72
CA HIS A 176 -7.07 -12.81 0.43
C HIS A 176 -5.81 -13.31 -0.27
N GLN A 177 -5.95 -13.73 -1.53
CA GLN A 177 -4.82 -14.10 -2.38
C GLN A 177 -4.01 -12.86 -2.76
N LEU A 178 -2.79 -12.74 -2.24
CA LEU A 178 -1.80 -11.75 -2.66
C LEU A 178 -1.03 -12.22 -3.89
N SER A 179 -0.60 -11.26 -4.70
CA SER A 179 0.21 -11.46 -5.91
C SER A 179 1.70 -11.67 -5.65
N ASN A 180 2.20 -11.21 -4.49
CA ASN A 180 3.57 -11.33 -4.03
C ASN A 180 3.68 -10.97 -2.53
N PRO A 181 4.72 -11.42 -1.81
CA PRO A 181 4.88 -11.20 -0.37
C PRO A 181 5.65 -9.91 -0.02
N ILE A 182 5.82 -8.96 -0.95
CA ILE A 182 6.59 -7.74 -0.73
C ILE A 182 5.66 -6.56 -0.46
N GLY A 183 5.81 -5.95 0.72
CA GLY A 183 5.06 -4.76 1.14
C GLY A 183 5.90 -3.49 1.14
N ILE A 184 5.23 -2.33 1.16
CA ILE A 184 5.84 -1.02 1.44
C ILE A 184 5.33 -0.54 2.80
N SER A 185 6.25 -0.26 3.73
CA SER A 185 5.94 0.11 5.12
C SER A 185 5.49 1.57 5.26
N ALA A 186 4.67 1.82 6.29
CA ALA A 186 4.20 3.16 6.68
C ALA A 186 5.34 4.14 6.99
N GLY A 187 4.97 5.42 6.94
CA GLY A 187 5.85 6.58 7.02
C GLY A 187 6.29 7.09 5.65
N LEU A 188 6.21 6.27 4.59
CA LEU A 188 6.50 6.69 3.21
C LEU A 188 5.32 7.44 2.57
N ASP A 189 4.09 6.97 2.78
CA ASP A 189 2.88 7.73 2.46
C ASP A 189 2.12 7.97 3.76
N LYS A 190 2.33 9.15 4.34
CA LYS A 190 1.77 9.54 5.64
C LYS A 190 0.31 10.01 5.54
N HIS A 191 -0.18 10.24 4.32
CA HIS A 191 -1.39 11.04 4.07
C HIS A 191 -2.35 10.39 3.05
N ALA A 192 -2.11 9.14 2.64
CA ALA A 192 -2.85 8.44 1.58
C ALA A 192 -2.81 9.18 0.22
N ASP A 193 -1.66 9.78 -0.10
CA ASP A 193 -1.45 10.64 -1.27
C ASP A 193 -0.91 9.91 -2.52
N ILE A 194 -0.33 8.71 -2.36
CA ILE A 194 0.38 7.96 -3.42
C ILE A 194 0.14 6.44 -3.37
N ILE A 195 -0.95 5.96 -2.76
CA ILE A 195 -1.32 4.54 -2.69
C ILE A 195 -1.23 3.84 -4.06
N ASP A 196 -1.88 4.38 -5.09
CA ASP A 196 -1.89 3.78 -6.42
C ASP A 196 -0.51 3.79 -7.11
N PRO A 197 0.27 4.89 -7.10
CA PRO A 197 1.69 4.86 -7.44
C PRO A 197 2.50 3.75 -6.74
N LEU A 198 2.32 3.56 -5.42
CA LEU A 198 3.06 2.56 -4.66
C LEU A 198 2.66 1.13 -5.01
N PHE A 199 1.37 0.86 -5.27
CA PHE A 199 0.92 -0.40 -5.85
C PHE A 199 1.44 -0.60 -7.29
N ALA A 200 1.55 0.48 -8.09
CA ALA A 200 2.10 0.42 -9.44
C ALA A 200 3.59 0.05 -9.47
N LEU A 201 4.36 0.31 -8.41
CA LEU A 201 5.73 -0.21 -8.23
C LEU A 201 5.79 -1.73 -7.97
N GLY A 202 4.65 -2.42 -7.96
CA GLY A 202 4.58 -3.88 -7.87
C GLY A 202 4.40 -4.44 -6.45
N ALA A 203 4.15 -3.59 -5.44
CA ALA A 203 3.92 -4.05 -4.07
C ALA A 203 2.63 -4.87 -3.95
N GLY A 204 2.67 -5.94 -3.16
CA GLY A 204 1.50 -6.72 -2.74
C GLY A 204 0.72 -6.05 -1.61
N VAL A 205 1.40 -5.30 -0.74
CA VAL A 205 0.77 -4.52 0.35
C VAL A 205 1.36 -3.12 0.40
N VAL A 206 0.53 -2.11 0.63
CA VAL A 206 0.96 -0.74 0.94
C VAL A 206 0.41 -0.37 2.30
N GLU A 207 1.28 0.06 3.21
CA GLU A 207 0.92 0.56 4.54
C GLU A 207 1.07 2.10 4.54
N VAL A 208 -0.03 2.83 4.80
CA VAL A 208 -0.04 4.31 4.89
C VAL A 208 -0.12 4.79 6.33
N GLY A 209 0.18 6.07 6.59
CA GLY A 209 0.19 6.68 7.92
C GLY A 209 1.59 6.70 8.56
N GLY A 210 1.74 6.71 9.89
CA GLY A 210 0.69 6.68 10.91
C GLY A 210 -0.18 7.93 10.95
N CYS A 211 -1.49 7.72 10.91
CA CYS A 211 -2.51 8.75 11.04
C CYS A 211 -2.87 9.00 12.52
N THR A 212 -3.05 10.27 12.90
CA THR A 212 -3.54 10.69 14.22
C THR A 212 -4.96 11.25 14.09
N PRO A 213 -5.77 11.31 15.17
CA PRO A 213 -7.14 11.84 15.11
C PRO A 213 -7.20 13.25 14.53
N LEU A 214 -6.46 14.17 15.17
CA LEU A 214 -6.33 15.56 14.77
C LEU A 214 -5.02 15.77 14.00
N ALA A 215 -5.00 16.81 13.16
CA ALA A 215 -3.81 17.24 12.45
C ALA A 215 -2.71 17.69 13.43
N GLN A 216 -1.46 17.32 13.16
CA GLN A 216 -0.30 17.78 13.92
C GLN A 216 0.96 17.88 13.03
N PRO A 217 1.80 18.92 13.20
CA PRO A 217 2.95 19.15 12.34
C PRO A 217 4.08 18.13 12.54
N GLY A 218 4.07 17.39 13.66
CA GLY A 218 5.18 16.56 14.13
C GLY A 218 6.24 17.37 14.88
N ASN A 219 7.42 16.78 15.11
CA ASN A 219 8.54 17.47 15.76
C ASN A 219 9.24 18.45 14.79
N PRO A 220 10.01 19.45 15.27
CA PRO A 220 10.67 20.45 14.42
C PRO A 220 11.64 19.86 13.38
N LYS A 221 11.75 20.49 12.20
CA LYS A 221 12.81 20.20 11.20
C LYS A 221 14.17 20.76 11.69
N PRO A 222 15.33 20.17 11.32
CA PRO A 222 15.48 18.93 10.58
C PRO A 222 15.21 17.69 11.44
N ARG A 223 14.59 16.68 10.82
CA ARG A 223 14.03 15.50 11.50
C ARG A 223 14.11 14.20 10.69
N MET A 224 14.76 14.22 9.53
CA MET A 224 15.10 13.05 8.74
C MET A 224 16.53 13.23 8.24
N PHE A 225 17.35 12.19 8.35
CA PHE A 225 18.79 12.25 8.09
C PHE A 225 19.25 11.00 7.34
N ARG A 226 20.29 11.17 6.52
CA ARG A 226 20.92 10.11 5.71
C ARG A 226 22.34 9.85 6.20
N VAL A 227 22.62 8.62 6.59
CA VAL A 227 23.95 8.06 6.75
C VAL A 227 24.24 7.30 5.45
N ALA A 228 25.00 7.92 4.55
CA ALA A 228 25.01 7.53 3.13
C ALA A 228 25.92 6.34 2.82
N GLY A 229 27.03 6.19 3.55
CA GLY A 229 27.98 5.07 3.40
C GLY A 229 27.49 3.72 3.95
N ILE A 230 26.33 3.67 4.60
CA ILE A 230 25.73 2.44 5.17
C ILE A 230 24.24 2.26 4.79
N ASP A 231 23.76 3.01 3.79
CA ASP A 231 22.34 3.10 3.39
C ASP A 231 21.37 3.26 4.58
N GLY A 232 21.77 4.03 5.60
CA GLY A 232 21.04 4.21 6.84
C GLY A 232 20.26 5.53 6.91
N LEU A 233 19.07 5.48 7.50
CA LEU A 233 18.26 6.65 7.84
C LEU A 233 18.13 6.78 9.35
N ILE A 234 18.11 8.02 9.84
CA ILE A 234 17.62 8.34 11.19
C ILE A 234 16.47 9.33 11.03
N ASN A 235 15.38 9.12 11.77
CA ASN A 235 14.23 10.04 11.73
C ASN A 235 13.61 10.25 13.11
N ARG A 236 13.13 11.48 13.33
CA ARG A 236 12.40 11.93 14.53
C ARG A 236 11.09 12.64 14.20
N TYR A 237 10.42 12.25 13.10
CA TYR A 237 9.22 12.92 12.56
C TYR A 237 8.15 13.27 13.60
N GLY A 238 7.90 12.38 14.58
CA GLY A 238 6.90 12.61 15.63
C GLY A 238 5.45 12.59 15.12
N LEU A 239 5.13 11.62 14.24
CA LEU A 239 3.78 11.42 13.67
C LEU A 239 3.19 12.70 13.03
N ASN A 240 3.88 13.30 12.06
CA ASN A 240 3.32 14.41 11.30
C ASN A 240 2.12 13.93 10.45
N SER A 241 0.95 14.53 10.63
CA SER A 241 -0.31 14.06 10.05
C SER A 241 -1.31 15.19 9.81
N HIS A 242 -2.24 15.00 8.87
CA HIS A 242 -3.34 15.92 8.59
C HIS A 242 -4.65 15.58 9.33
N GLY A 243 -4.64 14.54 10.17
CA GLY A 243 -5.82 14.06 10.88
C GLY A 243 -6.55 12.93 10.14
N ALA A 244 -7.39 12.20 10.89
CA ALA A 244 -8.14 11.05 10.37
C ALA A 244 -9.20 11.46 9.34
N ASP A 245 -9.82 12.63 9.50
CA ASP A 245 -10.86 13.13 8.58
C ASP A 245 -10.31 13.50 7.20
N ASP A 246 -9.12 14.13 7.10
CA ASP A 246 -8.46 14.42 5.80
C ASP A 246 -8.07 13.12 5.07
N MET A 247 -7.51 12.14 5.80
CA MET A 247 -7.19 10.84 5.21
C MET A 247 -8.46 10.09 4.78
N ALA A 248 -9.52 10.09 5.59
CA ALA A 248 -10.81 9.49 5.23
C ALA A 248 -11.43 10.14 3.99
N MET A 249 -11.36 11.47 3.86
CA MET A 249 -11.82 12.18 2.66
C MET A 249 -11.07 11.74 1.39
N ARG A 250 -9.74 11.55 1.47
CA ARG A 250 -8.91 11.06 0.35
C ARG A 250 -9.23 9.63 -0.03
N LEU A 251 -9.28 8.73 0.96
CA LEU A 251 -9.61 7.33 0.76
C LEU A 251 -11.03 7.15 0.20
N ARG A 252 -12.01 7.89 0.71
CA ARG A 252 -13.39 7.94 0.17
C ARG A 252 -13.42 8.43 -1.27
N ASN A 253 -12.65 9.47 -1.61
CA ASN A 253 -12.56 9.96 -2.98
C ASN A 253 -11.96 8.91 -3.92
N ARG A 254 -10.95 8.15 -3.47
CA ARG A 254 -10.36 7.04 -4.23
C ARG A 254 -11.38 5.92 -4.51
N VAL A 255 -12.15 5.52 -3.50
CA VAL A 255 -13.28 4.58 -3.66
C VAL A 255 -14.32 5.12 -4.66
N ARG A 256 -14.69 6.41 -4.58
CA ARG A 256 -15.64 7.04 -5.51
C ARG A 256 -15.15 7.08 -6.96
N LEU A 257 -13.85 7.30 -7.17
CA LEU A 257 -13.26 7.29 -8.51
C LEU A 257 -13.25 5.87 -9.08
N TYR A 258 -12.87 4.87 -8.28
CA TYR A 258 -12.95 3.46 -8.66
C TYR A 258 -14.39 3.02 -8.97
N ALA A 259 -15.35 3.37 -8.12
CA ALA A 259 -16.77 3.06 -8.30
C ALA A 259 -17.28 3.58 -9.66
N ARG A 260 -17.05 4.88 -9.94
CA ARG A 260 -17.40 5.51 -11.22
C ARG A 260 -16.72 4.85 -12.43
N ALA A 261 -15.46 4.45 -12.30
CA ALA A 261 -14.71 3.81 -13.38
C ALA A 261 -15.20 2.39 -13.72
N ASN A 262 -15.88 1.72 -12.77
CA ASN A 262 -16.41 0.36 -12.94
C ASN A 262 -17.95 0.30 -13.03
N GLY A 263 -18.64 1.45 -13.07
CA GLY A 263 -20.10 1.52 -13.13
C GLY A 263 -20.83 1.19 -11.81
N LEU A 264 -20.12 1.20 -10.69
CA LEU A 264 -20.61 0.85 -9.35
C LEU A 264 -20.93 2.10 -8.50
N THR A 265 -21.71 1.90 -7.44
CA THR A 265 -21.86 2.85 -6.33
C THR A 265 -20.75 2.70 -5.29
N GLU A 266 -20.65 3.68 -4.40
CA GLU A 266 -19.73 3.65 -3.24
C GLU A 266 -20.00 2.45 -2.33
N ALA A 267 -21.28 2.09 -2.12
CA ALA A 267 -21.68 1.00 -1.23
C ALA A 267 -21.36 -0.38 -1.81
N GLU A 268 -21.54 -0.60 -3.12
CA GLU A 268 -21.21 -1.87 -3.77
C GLU A 268 -19.71 -2.16 -3.77
N VAL A 269 -18.88 -1.12 -3.95
CA VAL A 269 -17.41 -1.25 -3.82
C VAL A 269 -17.02 -1.58 -2.38
N LEU A 270 -17.55 -0.88 -1.38
CA LEU A 270 -17.25 -1.13 0.03
C LEU A 270 -17.69 -2.53 0.50
N ASN A 271 -18.79 -3.05 -0.05
CA ASN A 271 -19.28 -4.39 0.24
C ASN A 271 -18.64 -5.51 -0.60
N GLY A 272 -17.77 -5.19 -1.57
CA GLY A 272 -17.03 -6.18 -2.34
C GLY A 272 -17.88 -6.92 -3.38
N GLU A 273 -18.83 -6.24 -4.03
CA GLU A 273 -19.62 -6.84 -5.13
C GLU A 273 -18.76 -7.11 -6.38
N ASN A 274 -17.58 -6.51 -6.49
CA ASN A 274 -16.48 -6.99 -7.34
C ASN A 274 -15.57 -7.93 -6.51
N SER A 275 -15.94 -9.20 -6.39
CA SER A 275 -15.45 -10.16 -5.38
C SER A 275 -13.94 -10.28 -5.24
N ASP A 276 -13.21 -10.08 -6.34
CA ASP A 276 -11.79 -10.37 -6.45
C ASP A 276 -10.92 -9.18 -5.99
N VAL A 277 -11.57 -8.08 -5.57
CA VAL A 277 -10.94 -6.79 -5.26
C VAL A 277 -11.27 -6.35 -3.82
N PRO A 278 -10.29 -6.33 -2.90
CA PRO A 278 -10.47 -5.79 -1.56
C PRO A 278 -10.83 -4.29 -1.56
N PRO A 279 -11.76 -3.84 -0.70
CA PRO A 279 -12.32 -2.49 -0.75
C PRO A 279 -11.34 -1.38 -0.35
N GLY A 280 -10.27 -1.70 0.38
CA GLY A 280 -9.17 -0.78 0.64
C GLY A 280 -8.18 -0.72 -0.51
N SER A 281 -7.66 -1.86 -0.98
CA SER A 281 -6.65 -1.89 -2.04
C SER A 281 -7.18 -1.46 -3.40
N LEU A 282 -8.46 -1.69 -3.69
CA LEU A 282 -9.12 -1.44 -4.98
C LEU A 282 -8.38 -2.08 -6.18
N ALA A 283 -7.58 -3.11 -5.92
CA ALA A 283 -6.91 -3.90 -6.95
C ALA A 283 -6.74 -5.36 -6.51
N ALA A 284 -7.05 -6.30 -7.40
CA ALA A 284 -6.85 -7.72 -7.16
C ALA A 284 -5.37 -8.04 -6.86
N GLY A 285 -5.14 -9.06 -6.03
CA GLY A 285 -3.79 -9.48 -5.65
C GLY A 285 -3.06 -8.53 -4.68
N ARG A 286 -3.76 -7.59 -4.03
CA ARG A 286 -3.19 -6.54 -3.18
C ARG A 286 -4.06 -6.23 -1.94
N LEU A 287 -3.44 -5.74 -0.87
CA LEU A 287 -4.12 -5.22 0.34
C LEU A 287 -3.62 -3.82 0.72
N LEU A 288 -4.50 -2.94 1.18
CA LEU A 288 -4.18 -1.64 1.76
C LEU A 288 -4.22 -1.71 3.29
N ALA A 289 -3.08 -1.42 3.92
CA ALA A 289 -2.99 -1.23 5.36
C ALA A 289 -2.99 0.27 5.71
N VAL A 290 -3.74 0.66 6.73
CA VAL A 290 -3.82 2.04 7.25
C VAL A 290 -3.36 2.05 8.70
N GLN A 291 -2.22 2.68 8.95
CA GLN A 291 -1.64 2.80 10.28
C GLN A 291 -2.24 3.97 11.04
N ILE A 292 -2.56 3.75 12.31
CA ILE A 292 -3.16 4.69 13.25
C ILE A 292 -2.31 4.82 14.52
N ALA A 293 -2.35 5.99 15.16
CA ALA A 293 -1.59 6.35 16.36
C ALA A 293 -2.31 7.45 17.17
N LYS A 294 -2.01 7.57 18.47
CA LYS A 294 -2.48 8.71 19.29
C LYS A 294 -1.91 10.05 18.81
N ASN A 295 -2.61 11.15 19.08
CA ASN A 295 -2.03 12.49 18.98
C ASN A 295 -0.87 12.65 20.00
N LYS A 296 0.06 13.56 19.71
CA LYS A 296 1.27 13.76 20.52
C LYS A 296 0.93 14.08 21.97
N ASP A 297 0.00 15.02 22.16
CA ASP A 297 -0.27 15.66 23.44
C ASP A 297 -1.35 14.94 24.27
N THR A 298 -1.95 13.87 23.73
CA THR A 298 -2.83 12.93 24.45
C THR A 298 -2.02 12.17 25.51
N PRO A 299 -2.30 12.29 26.82
CA PRO A 299 -1.45 11.70 27.85
C PRO A 299 -1.42 10.17 27.79
N GLU A 300 -0.22 9.58 27.68
CA GLU A 300 -0.01 8.12 27.64
C GLU A 300 -0.55 7.37 28.86
N GLN A 301 -0.66 8.04 30.01
CA GLN A 301 -1.16 7.45 31.25
C GLN A 301 -2.70 7.42 31.34
N ASP A 302 -3.42 8.18 30.50
CA ASP A 302 -4.88 8.02 30.32
C ASP A 302 -5.11 7.02 29.19
N VAL A 303 -5.07 5.72 29.52
CA VAL A 303 -5.33 4.61 28.58
C VAL A 303 -6.70 4.77 27.90
N GLY A 304 -7.67 5.40 28.58
CA GLY A 304 -8.96 5.76 28.02
C GLY A 304 -8.86 6.84 26.93
N ALA A 305 -8.06 7.90 27.12
CA ALA A 305 -7.81 8.92 26.09
C ALA A 305 -7.05 8.34 24.90
N VAL A 306 -6.03 7.54 25.17
CA VAL A 306 -5.26 6.83 24.14
C VAL A 306 -6.19 5.91 23.33
N SER A 307 -7.07 5.16 23.98
CA SER A 307 -8.09 4.32 23.32
C SER A 307 -9.10 5.15 22.52
N ARG A 308 -9.56 6.29 23.05
CA ARG A 308 -10.44 7.24 22.33
C ARG A 308 -9.77 7.74 21.04
N ASP A 309 -8.50 8.13 21.09
CA ASP A 309 -7.73 8.51 19.90
C ASP A 309 -7.71 7.39 18.84
N TYR A 310 -7.31 6.17 19.24
CA TYR A 310 -7.26 5.05 18.30
C TYR A 310 -8.64 4.74 17.70
N THR A 311 -9.70 4.66 18.51
CA THR A 311 -11.08 4.42 18.02
C THR A 311 -11.61 5.54 17.13
N TYR A 312 -11.25 6.80 17.37
CA TYR A 312 -11.61 7.90 16.47
C TYR A 312 -11.03 7.66 15.07
N CYS A 313 -9.74 7.33 14.98
CA CYS A 313 -9.10 6.95 13.72
C CYS A 313 -9.79 5.74 13.06
N VAL A 314 -10.13 4.70 13.82
CA VAL A 314 -10.85 3.53 13.29
C VAL A 314 -12.20 3.94 12.71
N SER A 315 -13.03 4.70 13.44
CA SER A 315 -14.36 5.13 13.00
C SER A 315 -14.37 5.87 11.65
N ARG A 316 -13.24 6.55 11.31
CA ARG A 316 -13.06 7.29 10.06
C ARG A 316 -12.44 6.46 8.94
N LEU A 317 -11.58 5.50 9.26
CA LEU A 317 -10.69 4.84 8.30
C LEU A 317 -11.05 3.38 8.03
N ALA A 318 -11.75 2.70 8.94
CA ALA A 318 -12.16 1.30 8.84
C ALA A 318 -13.00 0.93 7.59
N PRO A 319 -13.86 1.81 7.02
CA PRO A 319 -14.51 1.53 5.74
C PRO A 319 -13.52 1.35 4.58
N TYR A 320 -12.39 2.07 4.60
CA TYR A 320 -11.50 2.22 3.45
C TYR A 320 -10.12 1.56 3.60
N ALA A 321 -9.89 0.81 4.68
CA ALA A 321 -8.67 0.04 4.94
C ALA A 321 -8.99 -1.46 4.86
N ASP A 322 -8.13 -2.28 4.25
CA ASP A 322 -8.27 -3.75 4.38
C ASP A 322 -7.69 -4.23 5.72
N ILE A 323 -6.60 -3.57 6.16
CA ILE A 323 -5.92 -3.81 7.43
C ILE A 323 -5.78 -2.48 8.18
N LEU A 324 -6.13 -2.45 9.46
CA LEU A 324 -5.84 -1.35 10.39
C LEU A 324 -4.61 -1.71 11.22
N VAL A 325 -3.64 -0.81 11.34
CA VAL A 325 -2.37 -1.06 12.06
C VAL A 325 -2.21 -0.11 13.24
N VAL A 326 -2.28 -0.66 14.46
CA VAL A 326 -2.06 0.08 15.71
C VAL A 326 -0.56 0.28 15.94
N ASN A 327 -0.08 1.52 15.92
CA ASN A 327 1.34 1.85 16.14
C ASN A 327 1.60 2.29 17.58
N VAL A 328 2.12 1.35 18.39
CA VAL A 328 2.63 1.57 19.76
C VAL A 328 4.16 1.60 19.82
N SER A 329 4.85 1.85 18.70
CA SER A 329 6.29 1.54 18.57
C SER A 329 7.18 2.67 18.01
N SER A 330 6.59 3.81 17.61
CA SER A 330 7.36 5.01 17.24
C SER A 330 8.27 5.47 18.40
N PRO A 331 9.61 5.53 18.22
CA PRO A 331 10.51 6.10 19.23
C PRO A 331 10.46 7.63 19.30
N ASN A 332 9.61 8.27 18.48
CA ASN A 332 9.63 9.70 18.19
C ASN A 332 8.46 10.47 18.83
N THR A 333 7.62 9.76 19.59
CA THR A 333 6.47 10.26 20.33
C THR A 333 6.67 9.87 21.79
N PRO A 334 6.70 10.81 22.76
CA PRO A 334 6.78 10.47 24.19
C PRO A 334 5.68 9.50 24.62
N GLY A 335 6.00 8.64 25.60
CA GLY A 335 5.07 7.66 26.19
C GLY A 335 4.62 6.49 25.31
N LEU A 336 4.72 6.62 23.98
CA LEU A 336 4.01 5.73 23.06
C LEU A 336 4.45 4.25 23.16
N ARG A 337 5.71 4.00 23.54
CA ARG A 337 6.24 2.63 23.71
C ARG A 337 5.87 2.00 25.05
N ASP A 338 5.53 2.81 26.03
CA ASP A 338 5.20 2.36 27.38
C ASP A 338 3.80 1.71 27.36
N LEU A 339 2.97 2.11 26.39
CA LEU A 339 1.73 1.43 25.96
C LEU A 339 1.91 -0.01 25.48
N GLN A 340 3.13 -0.53 25.34
CA GLN A 340 3.37 -1.96 25.02
C GLN A 340 3.30 -2.86 26.27
N ALA A 341 3.13 -2.30 27.48
CA ALA A 341 2.80 -3.05 28.68
C ALA A 341 1.46 -3.80 28.54
N VAL A 342 1.37 -5.01 29.10
CA VAL A 342 0.34 -6.02 28.77
C VAL A 342 -1.09 -5.49 28.82
N GLU A 343 -1.48 -4.84 29.92
CA GLU A 343 -2.89 -4.49 30.15
C GLU A 343 -3.31 -3.20 29.44
N PRO A 344 -2.53 -2.10 29.45
CA PRO A 344 -2.77 -0.96 28.55
C PRO A 344 -2.83 -1.38 27.07
N LEU A 345 -1.94 -2.27 26.64
CA LEU A 345 -1.95 -2.80 25.27
C LEU A 345 -3.21 -3.62 25.00
N THR A 346 -3.61 -4.47 25.95
CA THR A 346 -4.83 -5.30 25.83
C THR A 346 -6.09 -4.42 25.72
N GLU A 347 -6.22 -3.38 26.54
CA GLU A 347 -7.35 -2.45 26.53
C GLU A 347 -7.45 -1.72 25.17
N ILE A 348 -6.36 -1.06 24.76
CA ILE A 348 -6.28 -0.30 23.50
C ILE A 348 -6.59 -1.19 22.29
N LEU A 349 -5.98 -2.38 22.22
CA LEU A 349 -6.19 -3.30 21.10
C LEU A 349 -7.62 -3.86 21.08
N SER A 350 -8.23 -4.12 22.24
CA SER A 350 -9.62 -4.60 22.31
C SER A 350 -10.60 -3.52 21.82
N ALA A 351 -10.43 -2.27 22.28
CA ALA A 351 -11.23 -1.13 21.82
C ALA A 351 -11.12 -0.91 20.30
N VAL A 352 -9.92 -1.03 19.73
CA VAL A 352 -9.69 -0.98 18.27
C VAL A 352 -10.38 -2.13 17.54
N VAL A 353 -10.29 -3.36 18.04
CA VAL A 353 -10.91 -4.54 17.41
C VAL A 353 -12.44 -4.44 17.42
N ASP A 354 -13.05 -3.95 18.50
CA ASP A 354 -14.50 -3.78 18.56
C ASP A 354 -15.01 -2.60 17.70
N GLU A 355 -14.26 -1.51 17.59
CA GLU A 355 -14.61 -0.43 16.66
C GLU A 355 -14.40 -0.87 15.19
N ALA A 356 -13.37 -1.68 14.90
CA ALA A 356 -13.13 -2.22 13.56
C ALA A 356 -14.26 -3.17 13.10
N ARG A 357 -14.86 -3.92 14.04
CA ARG A 357 -16.04 -4.77 13.80
C ARG A 357 -17.29 -3.96 13.42
N ARG A 358 -17.42 -2.70 13.90
CA ARG A 358 -18.57 -1.82 13.62
C ARG A 358 -18.59 -1.22 12.20
N ALA A 359 -17.48 -1.29 11.46
CA ALA A 359 -17.35 -0.70 10.12
C ALA A 359 -18.51 -1.10 9.18
N GLU A 360 -19.11 -0.12 8.49
CA GLU A 360 -20.30 -0.26 7.64
C GLU A 360 -20.00 -0.91 6.27
N ARG A 361 -19.46 -2.14 6.30
CA ARG A 361 -19.27 -3.00 5.13
C ARG A 361 -19.37 -4.49 5.48
N LYS A 362 -19.66 -5.32 4.48
CA LYS A 362 -19.83 -6.79 4.51
C LYS A 362 -18.65 -7.49 5.19
N THR A 363 -17.50 -7.55 4.51
CA THR A 363 -16.21 -7.95 5.11
C THR A 363 -15.73 -6.84 6.05
N LYS A 364 -15.18 -7.17 7.22
CA LYS A 364 -14.59 -6.18 8.15
C LYS A 364 -13.08 -6.01 7.91
N PRO A 365 -12.48 -4.86 8.24
CA PRO A 365 -11.01 -4.72 8.23
C PRO A 365 -10.37 -5.65 9.26
N LYS A 366 -9.16 -6.12 8.93
CA LYS A 366 -8.30 -6.89 9.83
C LYS A 366 -7.51 -5.94 10.74
N VAL A 367 -7.20 -6.34 11.97
CA VAL A 367 -6.41 -5.51 12.89
C VAL A 367 -5.04 -6.14 13.11
N MET A 368 -4.00 -5.30 13.05
CA MET A 368 -2.63 -5.69 13.42
C MET A 368 -2.02 -4.67 14.39
N VAL A 369 -1.06 -5.11 15.22
CA VAL A 369 -0.26 -4.21 16.07
C VAL A 369 1.18 -4.14 15.56
N LYS A 370 1.79 -2.95 15.52
CA LYS A 370 3.17 -2.73 15.08
C LYS A 370 4.07 -2.46 16.26
N VAL A 371 5.05 -3.34 16.47
CA VAL A 371 5.83 -3.45 17.72
C VAL A 371 7.26 -2.94 17.58
N SER A 372 7.83 -2.50 18.70
CA SER A 372 9.20 -1.98 18.79
C SER A 372 10.23 -3.09 18.52
N PRO A 373 11.36 -2.78 17.82
CA PRO A 373 12.49 -3.69 17.72
C PRO A 373 13.41 -3.62 18.96
N ASP A 374 13.15 -2.69 19.89
CA ASP A 374 13.97 -2.47 21.09
C ASP A 374 13.35 -3.12 22.34
N GLU A 375 12.11 -3.59 22.25
CA GLU A 375 11.47 -4.46 23.25
C GLU A 375 11.80 -5.91 22.87
N ASP A 376 13.05 -6.34 23.14
CA ASP A 376 13.58 -7.67 22.78
C ASP A 376 13.86 -8.60 23.98
N GLU A 377 13.44 -8.21 25.18
CA GLU A 377 13.43 -9.08 26.37
C GLU A 377 12.26 -10.08 26.31
N GLU A 378 12.47 -11.30 26.85
CA GLU A 378 11.51 -12.40 26.68
C GLU A 378 10.15 -12.11 27.33
N ALA A 379 10.12 -11.64 28.58
CA ALA A 379 8.88 -11.28 29.28
C ALA A 379 8.10 -10.12 28.61
N GLN A 380 8.80 -9.14 28.01
CA GLN A 380 8.16 -8.07 27.24
C GLN A 380 7.45 -8.65 26.00
N MET A 381 8.14 -9.52 25.25
CA MET A 381 7.61 -10.15 24.06
C MET A 381 6.44 -11.10 24.37
N GLU A 382 6.52 -11.88 25.46
CA GLU A 382 5.42 -12.72 25.94
C GLU A 382 4.19 -11.89 26.31
N GLY A 383 4.38 -10.76 27.00
CA GLY A 383 3.31 -9.82 27.34
C GLY A 383 2.62 -9.23 26.11
N ILE A 384 3.38 -8.83 25.09
CA ILE A 384 2.85 -8.37 23.80
C ILE A 384 2.06 -9.48 23.10
N VAL A 385 2.56 -10.72 23.10
CA VAL A 385 1.87 -11.87 22.50
C VAL A 385 0.58 -12.21 23.26
N GLN A 386 0.58 -12.11 24.59
CA GLN A 386 -0.61 -12.27 25.41
C GLN A 386 -1.66 -11.20 25.11
N ALA A 387 -1.28 -9.94 24.95
CA ALA A 387 -2.20 -8.86 24.58
C ALA A 387 -2.82 -9.06 23.19
N VAL A 388 -2.03 -9.52 22.21
CA VAL A 388 -2.49 -9.89 20.84
C VAL A 388 -3.52 -11.03 20.88
N TRP A 389 -3.33 -12.02 21.76
CA TRP A 389 -4.28 -13.12 21.92
C TRP A 389 -5.54 -12.74 22.71
N ARG A 390 -5.43 -11.91 23.76
CA ARG A 390 -6.55 -11.41 24.57
C ARG A 390 -7.48 -10.49 23.77
N SER A 391 -6.92 -9.51 23.07
CA SER A 391 -7.67 -8.51 22.29
C SER A 391 -8.32 -9.04 21.00
N GLY A 392 -7.88 -10.21 20.51
CA GLY A 392 -8.38 -10.81 19.27
C GLY A 392 -7.75 -10.29 17.98
N VAL A 393 -6.77 -9.39 18.06
CA VAL A 393 -5.97 -8.85 16.92
C VAL A 393 -5.49 -9.95 15.98
N ASP A 394 -5.65 -9.77 14.66
CA ASP A 394 -5.38 -10.82 13.66
C ASP A 394 -3.88 -11.09 13.41
N GLY A 395 -3.00 -10.12 13.69
CA GLY A 395 -1.56 -10.29 13.47
C GLY A 395 -0.65 -9.21 14.05
N VAL A 396 0.66 -9.40 13.86
CA VAL A 396 1.71 -8.51 14.37
C VAL A 396 2.59 -8.02 13.22
N ILE A 397 2.91 -6.73 13.20
CA ILE A 397 3.97 -6.17 12.38
C ILE A 397 5.24 -6.09 13.25
N VAL A 398 6.13 -7.07 13.06
CA VAL A 398 7.40 -7.20 13.77
C VAL A 398 8.39 -6.21 13.18
N GLY A 399 8.63 -5.13 13.91
CA GLY A 399 9.61 -4.11 13.58
C GLY A 399 9.03 -2.70 13.46
N ASN A 400 9.77 -1.78 14.05
CA ASN A 400 9.75 -0.35 13.74
C ASN A 400 11.23 0.10 13.66
N THR A 401 11.49 1.38 13.77
CA THR A 401 12.84 1.96 13.85
C THR A 401 13.46 1.75 15.24
N THR A 402 14.78 1.58 15.30
CA THR A 402 15.54 1.26 16.53
C THR A 402 16.15 2.51 17.18
N LYS A 403 16.07 2.65 18.50
CA LYS A 403 16.83 3.66 19.26
C LYS A 403 18.31 3.25 19.41
N ARG A 404 18.61 1.95 19.42
CA ARG A 404 19.96 1.40 19.57
C ARG A 404 20.86 1.83 18.38
N ARG A 405 22.13 2.14 18.65
CA ARG A 405 23.16 2.54 17.66
C ARG A 405 24.40 1.63 17.62
N VAL A 406 24.57 0.75 18.61
CA VAL A 406 25.64 -0.26 18.61
C VAL A 406 25.43 -1.21 17.42
N GLY A 407 26.49 -1.47 16.66
CA GLY A 407 26.47 -2.40 15.52
C GLY A 407 25.82 -1.88 14.22
N VAL A 408 25.38 -0.62 14.14
CA VAL A 408 24.77 -0.08 12.91
C VAL A 408 25.78 0.36 11.83
N VAL A 409 27.07 0.32 12.14
CA VAL A 409 28.18 0.51 11.18
C VAL A 409 28.90 -0.84 11.04
N PRO A 410 29.04 -1.39 9.81
CA PRO A 410 29.75 -2.64 9.60
C PRO A 410 31.25 -2.52 9.92
N PRO A 411 31.92 -3.59 10.40
CA PRO A 411 33.37 -3.61 10.55
C PRO A 411 34.09 -3.23 9.24
N GLY A 412 35.13 -2.39 9.35
CA GLY A 412 35.91 -1.92 8.19
C GLY A 412 35.27 -0.80 7.36
N VAL A 413 34.00 -0.42 7.60
CA VAL A 413 33.37 0.71 6.89
C VAL A 413 33.75 2.04 7.53
N ALA A 414 34.52 2.86 6.83
CA ALA A 414 34.82 4.22 7.24
C ALA A 414 33.59 5.13 7.08
N VAL A 415 33.14 5.73 8.18
CA VAL A 415 32.10 6.78 8.18
C VAL A 415 32.74 8.16 8.22
N THR A 416 32.18 9.12 7.47
CA THR A 416 32.65 10.51 7.54
C THR A 416 32.29 11.17 8.87
N SER A 417 32.99 12.23 9.28
CA SER A 417 32.68 12.96 10.53
C SER A 417 31.24 13.50 10.55
N LYS A 418 30.68 13.84 9.39
CA LYS A 418 29.26 14.21 9.24
C LYS A 418 28.33 13.02 9.51
N GLU A 419 28.69 11.83 9.06
CA GLU A 419 27.90 10.61 9.27
C GLU A 419 28.01 10.10 10.71
N ALA A 420 29.17 10.22 11.35
CA ALA A 420 29.34 9.98 12.78
C ALA A 420 28.47 10.92 13.62
N ALA A 421 28.47 12.23 13.32
CA ALA A 421 27.56 13.19 13.94
C ALA A 421 26.08 12.84 13.66
N THR A 422 25.76 12.44 12.43
CA THR A 422 24.40 12.01 12.04
C THR A 422 23.95 10.76 12.81
N LEU A 423 24.84 9.81 13.09
CA LEU A 423 24.53 8.62 13.89
C LEU A 423 24.16 8.96 15.34
N GLY A 424 24.70 10.07 15.87
CA GLY A 424 24.32 10.64 17.17
C GLY A 424 22.97 11.37 17.18
N GLU A 425 22.31 11.59 16.03
CA GLU A 425 21.02 12.29 15.98
C GLU A 425 19.91 11.52 16.72
N THR A 426 19.16 12.23 17.55
CA THR A 426 17.98 11.69 18.25
C THR A 426 16.93 11.21 17.25
N GLY A 427 16.44 9.99 17.44
CA GLY A 427 15.37 9.39 16.65
C GLY A 427 15.57 7.89 16.40
N GLY A 428 14.65 7.29 15.65
CA GLY A 428 14.76 5.90 15.22
C GLY A 428 15.65 5.74 13.98
N TYR A 429 16.61 4.81 14.06
CA TYR A 429 17.39 4.34 12.91
C TYR A 429 16.60 3.31 12.08
N SER A 430 16.80 3.32 10.77
CA SER A 430 16.44 2.24 9.84
C SER A 430 17.43 2.11 8.70
N GLY A 431 17.84 0.89 8.38
CA GLY A 431 18.80 0.60 7.32
C GLY A 431 19.15 -0.89 7.29
N PRO A 432 19.97 -1.35 6.34
CA PRO A 432 20.32 -2.76 6.16
C PRO A 432 20.76 -3.47 7.45
N MET A 433 21.50 -2.77 8.33
CA MET A 433 22.00 -3.33 9.59
C MET A 433 20.92 -3.68 10.63
N MET A 434 19.64 -3.36 10.40
CA MET A 434 18.56 -3.91 11.22
C MET A 434 18.24 -5.38 10.91
N PHE A 435 18.55 -5.86 9.70
CA PHE A 435 18.02 -7.11 9.16
C PHE A 435 18.22 -8.32 10.08
N GLY A 436 19.43 -8.50 10.64
CA GLY A 436 19.73 -9.62 11.54
C GLY A 436 18.87 -9.63 12.81
N ARG A 437 18.61 -8.46 13.42
CA ARG A 437 17.69 -8.36 14.57
C ARG A 437 16.23 -8.57 14.13
N THR A 438 15.80 -8.00 13.01
CA THR A 438 14.44 -8.21 12.47
C THR A 438 14.18 -9.70 12.23
N LEU A 439 15.14 -10.42 11.63
CA LEU A 439 15.05 -11.87 11.40
C LEU A 439 14.92 -12.68 12.69
N GLU A 440 15.72 -12.36 13.72
CA GLU A 440 15.66 -13.07 15.00
C GLU A 440 14.38 -12.76 15.79
N LEU A 441 13.92 -11.51 15.77
CA LEU A 441 12.63 -11.13 16.36
C LEU A 441 11.46 -11.86 15.68
N VAL A 442 11.48 -12.01 14.34
CA VAL A 442 10.43 -12.76 13.62
C VAL A 442 10.37 -14.21 14.08
N LYS A 443 11.51 -14.91 14.22
CA LYS A 443 11.55 -16.29 14.75
C LYS A 443 10.96 -16.37 16.16
N ARG A 444 11.36 -15.47 17.05
CA ARG A 444 10.91 -15.45 18.45
C ARG A 444 9.40 -15.16 18.56
N TYR A 445 8.90 -14.15 17.84
CA TYR A 445 7.46 -13.88 17.75
C TYR A 445 6.68 -15.06 17.15
N ARG A 446 7.17 -15.69 16.08
CA ARG A 446 6.55 -16.90 15.48
C ARG A 446 6.41 -18.02 16.50
N LYS A 447 7.51 -18.39 17.16
CA LYS A 447 7.57 -19.41 18.23
C LYS A 447 6.54 -19.13 19.34
N MET A 448 6.49 -17.89 19.84
CA MET A 448 5.57 -17.51 20.92
C MET A 448 4.10 -17.51 20.49
N LEU A 449 3.80 -17.00 19.28
CA LEU A 449 2.45 -16.95 18.74
C LEU A 449 1.89 -18.36 18.44
N ASP A 450 2.73 -19.29 17.96
CA ASP A 450 2.36 -20.69 17.78
C ASP A 450 2.21 -21.42 19.12
N GLY A 451 3.12 -21.19 20.08
CA GLY A 451 3.07 -21.78 21.41
C GLY A 451 1.76 -21.47 22.14
N GLN A 452 1.28 -20.23 22.08
CA GLN A 452 -0.03 -19.88 22.64
C GLN A 452 -1.20 -20.45 21.83
N SER A 453 -1.11 -20.56 20.49
CA SER A 453 -2.15 -21.24 19.69
C SER A 453 -2.32 -22.71 20.10
N LEU A 454 -1.20 -23.42 20.33
CA LEU A 454 -1.21 -24.81 20.82
C LEU A 454 -1.77 -24.91 22.24
N ALA A 455 -1.37 -24.02 23.16
CA ALA A 455 -1.93 -23.99 24.51
C ALA A 455 -3.44 -23.71 24.54
N LEU A 456 -3.95 -22.92 23.60
CA LEU A 456 -5.37 -22.58 23.46
C LEU A 456 -6.21 -23.62 22.69
N THR A 457 -5.59 -24.66 22.11
CA THR A 457 -6.28 -25.69 21.32
C THR A 457 -6.18 -27.09 21.91
N GLN A 458 -5.38 -27.31 22.96
CA GLN A 458 -5.42 -28.56 23.73
C GLN A 458 -6.58 -28.57 24.73
N PRO A 459 -7.46 -29.59 24.73
CA PRO A 459 -8.56 -29.67 25.67
C PRO A 459 -8.07 -30.02 27.08
N GLY A 460 -8.28 -29.10 28.03
CA GLY A 460 -8.44 -29.36 29.46
C GLY A 460 -7.38 -30.27 30.12
N ARG A 461 -6.16 -29.75 30.34
CA ARG A 461 -5.21 -30.33 31.31
C ARG A 461 -5.17 -29.57 32.64
N ASP A 462 -6.29 -28.95 33.02
CA ASP A 462 -6.51 -28.23 34.27
C ASP A 462 -6.65 -29.14 35.50
N GLY A 463 -5.69 -30.06 35.65
CA GLY A 463 -5.45 -30.79 36.90
C GLY A 463 -4.80 -29.89 37.93
N LYS A 464 -5.63 -29.14 38.68
CA LYS A 464 -5.29 -28.35 39.90
C LYS A 464 -3.83 -27.86 40.00
N ARG A 465 -3.58 -26.63 39.55
CA ARG A 465 -2.60 -25.75 40.21
C ARG A 465 -3.35 -24.71 41.02
N SER A 466 -3.64 -25.06 42.28
CA SER A 466 -4.05 -24.08 43.29
C SER A 466 -2.94 -23.08 43.52
N VAL A 467 -3.29 -21.80 43.63
CA VAL A 467 -2.38 -20.77 44.15
C VAL A 467 -2.14 -21.08 45.61
N HIS A 468 -0.89 -21.37 45.99
CA HIS A 468 -0.48 -21.30 47.38
C HIS A 468 -0.14 -19.85 47.71
N GLU A 469 -1.06 -19.16 48.39
CA GLU A 469 -0.66 -18.08 49.28
C GLU A 469 0.04 -18.72 50.49
N GLU A 470 1.26 -18.31 50.79
CA GLU A 470 1.86 -18.60 52.10
C GLU A 470 1.21 -17.70 53.15
N LYS A 471 0.59 -18.30 54.16
CA LYS A 471 0.17 -17.65 55.40
C LYS A 471 0.47 -18.58 56.57
N ASN A 472 1.13 -18.01 57.58
CA ASN A 472 1.75 -18.76 58.67
C ASN A 472 0.73 -19.43 59.59
N ASP A 473 1.25 -20.41 60.32
CA ASP A 473 0.54 -21.30 61.24
C ASP A 473 -0.23 -20.57 62.35
N ILE A 474 -1.46 -21.02 62.59
CA ILE A 474 -1.96 -21.34 63.94
C ILE A 474 -2.69 -22.68 63.82
N ALA A 475 -2.40 -23.61 64.72
CA ALA A 475 -3.03 -24.93 64.76
C ALA A 475 -4.21 -24.95 65.75
N ASP A 476 -5.22 -25.79 65.48
CA ASP A 476 -6.04 -26.40 66.53
C ASP A 476 -6.73 -27.72 66.05
N GLU A 477 -7.37 -28.45 66.97
CA GLU A 477 -7.58 -29.91 66.87
C GLU A 477 -8.88 -30.46 66.19
N ALA A 478 -8.68 -31.51 65.36
CA ALA A 478 -9.35 -32.82 65.37
C ALA A 478 -10.84 -33.09 64.94
N VAL A 479 -11.11 -34.41 64.83
CA VAL A 479 -12.39 -35.18 64.85
C VAL A 479 -13.17 -35.47 63.53
N GLY A 480 -13.46 -36.77 63.30
CA GLY A 480 -14.44 -37.31 62.31
C GLY A 480 -13.83 -37.78 60.97
N ALA A 481 -13.89 -39.03 60.48
CA ALA A 481 -14.93 -40.10 60.48
C ALA A 481 -16.24 -39.64 59.77
N SER A 482 -16.82 -40.34 58.77
CA SER A 482 -16.71 -41.73 58.26
C SER A 482 -17.02 -41.77 56.73
N LEU A 483 -16.42 -42.63 55.88
CA LEU A 483 -16.66 -44.08 55.62
C LEU A 483 -17.95 -44.37 54.78
N GLY A 484 -17.80 -45.07 53.64
CA GLY A 484 -18.87 -45.49 52.71
C GLY A 484 -18.70 -44.89 51.30
N ALA A 485 -18.08 -45.51 50.28
CA ALA A 485 -18.09 -46.88 49.74
C ALA A 485 -19.30 -47.21 48.83
N LEU A 486 -19.02 -47.50 47.55
CA LEU A 486 -19.68 -48.53 46.72
C LEU A 486 -18.92 -48.72 45.39
N GLU A 487 -18.70 -49.98 44.99
CA GLU A 487 -18.06 -50.38 43.73
C GLU A 487 -19.07 -50.90 42.70
N GLY A 488 -18.64 -51.03 41.43
CA GLY A 488 -19.37 -51.71 40.35
C GLY A 488 -18.88 -51.27 38.97
N THR A 489 -17.85 -51.87 38.35
CA THR A 489 -17.81 -53.17 37.64
C THR A 489 -18.87 -53.35 36.54
N ALA A 490 -18.56 -53.75 35.29
CA ALA A 490 -17.27 -53.96 34.62
C ALA A 490 -17.45 -54.22 33.09
N SER A 491 -16.33 -54.21 32.36
CA SER A 491 -16.07 -54.99 31.12
C SER A 491 -16.72 -54.58 29.78
N GLY A 492 -15.97 -54.78 28.68
CA GLY A 492 -16.42 -54.56 27.29
C GLY A 492 -15.28 -54.35 26.27
N MET A 493 -14.61 -55.40 25.81
CA MET A 493 -13.60 -55.41 24.73
C MET A 493 -14.28 -55.55 23.33
N VAL A 494 -13.94 -54.78 22.27
CA VAL A 494 -12.80 -54.92 21.30
C VAL A 494 -12.96 -56.17 20.38
N PRO A 495 -12.67 -56.17 19.04
CA PRO A 495 -11.82 -55.28 18.20
C PRO A 495 -12.35 -54.80 16.80
N ASP A 496 -11.49 -54.04 16.10
CA ASP A 496 -11.20 -53.84 14.64
C ASP A 496 -12.18 -54.19 13.48
N ASP A 497 -12.10 -53.33 12.44
CA ASP A 497 -11.74 -53.74 11.05
C ASP A 497 -10.94 -52.64 10.31
N MET A 498 -10.10 -53.00 9.34
CA MET A 498 -9.31 -52.11 8.48
C MET A 498 -9.44 -52.44 6.98
N THR A 499 -10.03 -51.55 6.18
CA THR A 499 -9.97 -51.61 4.70
C THR A 499 -9.59 -50.27 4.05
N LYS A 500 -9.19 -50.30 2.78
CA LYS A 500 -8.37 -49.25 2.12
C LYS A 500 -9.10 -48.57 0.94
N THR A 501 -8.95 -47.24 0.86
CA THR A 501 -8.62 -46.38 -0.33
C THR A 501 -9.21 -46.79 -1.70
N PRO A 502 -9.92 -45.92 -2.46
CA PRO A 502 -9.28 -44.69 -2.98
C PRO A 502 -10.17 -43.44 -3.23
N LEU A 503 -9.54 -42.43 -3.84
CA LEU A 503 -10.02 -41.06 -4.08
C LEU A 503 -11.38 -40.95 -4.78
N SER A 504 -12.16 -39.93 -4.39
CA SER A 504 -13.17 -39.29 -5.22
C SER A 504 -13.01 -37.77 -5.21
N LYS A 505 -13.28 -37.11 -6.35
CA LYS A 505 -13.25 -35.64 -6.49
C LYS A 505 -14.66 -35.09 -6.31
N THR A 506 -14.85 -34.15 -5.40
CA THR A 506 -16.09 -33.34 -5.40
C THR A 506 -15.79 -31.88 -5.14
N SER A 507 -16.18 -31.02 -6.08
CA SER A 507 -16.24 -29.58 -5.86
C SER A 507 -17.54 -29.25 -5.12
N THR A 508 -17.45 -28.59 -3.97
CA THR A 508 -18.61 -28.00 -3.28
C THR A 508 -18.26 -26.61 -2.78
N ARG A 509 -19.21 -25.69 -2.91
CA ARG A 509 -19.10 -24.28 -2.50
C ARG A 509 -18.60 -24.16 -1.05
N GLY A 510 -17.69 -23.22 -0.81
CA GLY A 510 -17.30 -22.81 0.54
C GLY A 510 -18.50 -22.27 1.31
N ARG A 511 -19.09 -23.11 2.16
CA ARG A 511 -19.97 -22.69 3.25
C ARG A 511 -19.05 -22.17 4.35
N GLU A 512 -19.23 -20.93 4.80
CA GLU A 512 -18.44 -20.40 5.92
C GLU A 512 -18.74 -21.18 7.20
N THR A 513 -17.93 -22.20 7.46
CA THR A 513 -17.79 -22.78 8.80
C THR A 513 -17.09 -21.74 9.66
N VAL A 514 -17.82 -21.16 10.62
CA VAL A 514 -17.22 -20.43 11.74
C VAL A 514 -16.52 -21.46 12.62
N ASP A 515 -15.34 -21.90 12.19
CA ASP A 515 -14.49 -22.81 12.94
C ASP A 515 -13.92 -22.06 14.16
N GLY A 516 -14.05 -22.69 15.33
CA GLY A 516 -13.51 -22.19 16.58
C GLY A 516 -12.00 -22.35 16.69
N SER A 517 -11.33 -23.04 15.75
CA SER A 517 -9.88 -23.14 15.72
C SER A 517 -9.25 -21.74 15.60
N ARG A 518 -8.46 -21.37 16.61
CA ARG A 518 -7.83 -20.05 16.71
C ARG A 518 -6.69 -19.95 15.70
N SER A 519 -7.03 -19.50 14.50
CA SER A 519 -6.15 -19.44 13.33
C SER A 519 -4.82 -18.72 13.59
N GLN A 520 -3.77 -19.18 12.91
CA GLN A 520 -2.40 -18.75 13.13
C GLN A 520 -2.25 -17.24 12.88
N LYS A 521 -1.77 -16.50 13.89
CA LYS A 521 -1.56 -15.05 13.79
C LYS A 521 -0.54 -14.72 12.69
N VAL A 522 -0.92 -13.80 11.81
CA VAL A 522 -0.10 -13.32 10.69
C VAL A 522 1.04 -12.45 11.19
N ILE A 523 2.22 -12.59 10.58
CA ILE A 523 3.39 -11.74 10.86
C ILE A 523 3.79 -10.97 9.59
N PHE A 524 3.84 -9.65 9.66
CA PHE A 524 4.56 -8.83 8.67
C PHE A 524 5.88 -8.39 9.28
N ALA A 525 6.99 -8.54 8.57
CA ALA A 525 8.31 -8.14 9.04
C ALA A 525 8.78 -6.85 8.39
N THR A 526 9.43 -5.96 9.14
CA THR A 526 10.05 -4.75 8.59
C THR A 526 11.34 -4.35 9.31
N GLY A 527 12.28 -3.77 8.56
CA GLY A 527 13.62 -3.41 9.01
C GLY A 527 14.71 -4.17 8.23
N GLY A 528 15.61 -3.41 7.60
CA GLY A 528 16.81 -3.91 6.93
C GLY A 528 16.65 -4.66 5.61
N ILE A 529 15.47 -5.21 5.31
CA ILE A 529 15.20 -5.98 4.07
C ILE A 529 15.47 -5.11 2.82
N SER A 530 16.42 -5.54 1.99
CA SER A 530 16.84 -4.87 0.75
C SER A 530 17.11 -5.82 -0.43
N THR A 531 17.18 -7.14 -0.20
CA THR A 531 17.38 -8.18 -1.24
C THR A 531 16.30 -9.26 -1.23
N GLY A 532 16.17 -9.99 -2.33
CA GLY A 532 15.29 -11.15 -2.44
C GLY A 532 15.68 -12.31 -1.52
N GLU A 533 16.98 -12.52 -1.30
CA GLU A 533 17.45 -13.52 -0.34
C GLU A 533 17.00 -13.19 1.08
N GLN A 534 17.17 -11.93 1.51
CA GLN A 534 16.71 -11.45 2.82
C GLN A 534 15.19 -11.58 2.98
N ALA A 535 14.42 -11.30 1.92
CA ALA A 535 12.98 -11.54 1.92
C ALA A 535 12.65 -13.03 2.11
N LEU A 536 13.31 -13.94 1.38
CA LEU A 536 13.13 -15.39 1.56
C LEU A 536 13.52 -15.86 2.97
N GLN A 537 14.64 -15.40 3.53
CA GLN A 537 15.04 -15.73 4.91
C GLN A 537 13.97 -15.31 5.94
N ILE A 538 13.39 -14.11 5.78
CA ILE A 538 12.32 -13.58 6.63
C ILE A 538 11.01 -14.39 6.51
N LEU A 539 10.63 -14.77 5.29
CA LEU A 539 9.42 -15.57 5.07
C LEU A 539 9.60 -16.99 5.65
N ASN A 540 10.77 -17.60 5.45
CA ASN A 540 11.12 -18.90 6.04
C ASN A 540 11.22 -18.86 7.57
N ALA A 541 11.43 -17.68 8.18
CA ALA A 541 11.37 -17.49 9.63
C ALA A 541 9.93 -17.38 10.19
N GLY A 542 8.90 -17.48 9.33
CA GLY A 542 7.49 -17.46 9.72
C GLY A 542 6.77 -16.13 9.54
N ALA A 543 7.38 -15.16 8.83
CA ALA A 543 6.65 -14.00 8.33
C ALA A 543 5.81 -14.37 7.11
N SER A 544 4.61 -13.80 7.01
CA SER A 544 3.79 -13.83 5.80
C SER A 544 4.18 -12.74 4.80
N LEU A 545 4.84 -11.67 5.25
CA LEU A 545 5.15 -10.51 4.40
C LEU A 545 6.50 -9.88 4.78
N ALA A 546 7.26 -9.47 3.77
CA ALA A 546 8.51 -8.72 3.89
C ALA A 546 8.31 -7.27 3.45
N MET A 547 8.38 -6.30 4.36
CA MET A 547 8.09 -4.89 4.06
C MET A 547 9.34 -4.00 3.98
N VAL A 548 9.42 -3.19 2.93
CA VAL A 548 10.54 -2.27 2.67
C VAL A 548 10.20 -0.81 2.91
N TYR A 549 11.23 -0.03 3.27
CA TYR A 549 11.23 1.45 3.26
C TYR A 549 12.62 1.94 2.83
N THR A 550 13.65 1.77 3.67
CA THR A 550 14.98 2.34 3.42
C THR A 550 15.60 1.83 2.11
N GLY A 551 15.38 0.56 1.75
CA GLY A 551 15.79 0.02 0.45
C GLY A 551 15.14 0.70 -0.75
N LEU A 552 13.93 1.28 -0.62
CA LEU A 552 13.28 2.08 -1.66
C LEU A 552 13.89 3.50 -1.74
N VAL A 553 14.30 4.08 -0.60
CA VAL A 553 14.93 5.41 -0.54
C VAL A 553 16.32 5.41 -1.20
N TYR A 554 17.08 4.32 -1.02
CA TYR A 554 18.45 4.20 -1.56
C TYR A 554 18.52 3.50 -2.92
N GLY A 555 17.75 2.41 -3.11
CA GLY A 555 17.67 1.63 -4.36
C GLY A 555 16.59 2.10 -5.36
N GLY A 556 15.76 3.08 -4.98
CA GLY A 556 14.79 3.73 -5.86
C GLY A 556 13.58 2.88 -6.24
N ALA A 557 12.80 3.39 -7.20
CA ALA A 557 11.50 2.84 -7.60
C ALA A 557 11.55 1.38 -8.08
N GLY A 558 12.71 0.90 -8.54
CA GLY A 558 12.90 -0.49 -8.98
C GLY A 558 13.03 -1.52 -7.86
N THR A 559 13.16 -1.11 -6.59
CA THR A 559 13.51 -2.01 -5.48
C THR A 559 12.54 -3.19 -5.30
N VAL A 560 11.21 -2.98 -5.40
CA VAL A 560 10.23 -4.07 -5.22
C VAL A 560 10.31 -5.09 -6.35
N THR A 561 10.36 -4.63 -7.61
CA THR A 561 10.55 -5.49 -8.78
C THR A 561 11.88 -6.27 -8.72
N ARG A 562 12.97 -5.62 -8.30
CA ARG A 562 14.30 -6.24 -8.14
C ARG A 562 14.27 -7.35 -7.08
N ILE A 563 13.75 -7.07 -5.89
CA ILE A 563 13.64 -8.05 -4.79
C ILE A 563 12.85 -9.28 -5.27
N LYS A 564 11.72 -9.08 -5.96
CA LYS A 564 10.94 -10.20 -6.52
C LYS A 564 11.65 -10.97 -7.64
N GLY A 565 12.55 -10.34 -8.39
CA GLY A 565 13.44 -11.01 -9.34
C GLY A 565 14.47 -11.89 -8.64
N GLU A 566 15.19 -11.32 -7.67
CA GLU A 566 16.18 -12.03 -6.82
C GLU A 566 15.55 -13.20 -6.07
N MET A 567 14.32 -13.07 -5.56
CA MET A 567 13.57 -14.17 -4.95
C MET A 567 13.35 -15.33 -5.92
N LYS A 568 12.91 -15.05 -7.16
CA LYS A 568 12.63 -16.08 -8.15
C LYS A 568 13.91 -16.83 -8.55
N GLN A 569 14.99 -16.10 -8.79
CA GLN A 569 16.30 -16.68 -9.07
C GLN A 569 16.73 -17.64 -7.94
N ALA A 570 16.73 -17.19 -6.68
CA ALA A 570 17.10 -18.02 -5.53
C ALA A 570 16.12 -19.19 -5.25
N MET A 571 14.90 -19.15 -5.79
CA MET A 571 13.92 -20.27 -5.74
C MET A 571 14.10 -21.28 -6.87
N ASP A 572 14.69 -20.88 -7.99
CA ASP A 572 14.98 -21.76 -9.12
C ASP A 572 16.38 -22.38 -8.97
N GLU A 573 17.36 -21.64 -8.44
CA GLU A 573 18.69 -22.15 -8.04
C GLU A 573 18.63 -23.24 -6.96
N LYS A 574 17.56 -23.28 -6.15
CA LYS A 574 17.31 -24.34 -5.15
C LYS A 574 16.61 -25.59 -5.71
N LYS A 575 16.39 -25.67 -7.02
CA LYS A 575 15.77 -26.83 -7.71
C LYS A 575 16.70 -27.51 -8.71
N ALA A 576 17.86 -26.91 -8.96
CA ALA A 576 18.95 -27.48 -9.76
C ALA A 576 19.93 -28.25 -8.86
#